data_AF-A0A0P9M7K2-F1
#
_entry.id   AF-A0A0P9M7K2-F1
#
_cell.length_a   1.000
_cell.length_b   1.000
_cell.length_c   1.000
_cell.angle_alpha   90.00
_cell.angle_beta   90.00
_cell.angle_gamma   90.00
#
_symmetry.space_group_name_H-M   'P 1'
#
loop_
_entity.id
_entity.type
_entity.pdbx_description
1 polymer ?
#
loop_
_entity_poly.entity_id
_entity_poly.type
_entity_poly.pdbx_seq_one_letter_code
_entity_poly.pdbx_strand_id
1 'polypeptide(L)' 'MTMSSTQISAFQAAAGFTPASSNTLWTGIAVGILLLWGVWVFSSIYRGWATRNLAAPAAAVAAARWAVLFMIMTFMLLS' A
#
# COMPACT_ATOMS: atom_id res chain seq x y z
N MET A 1 16.31 10.79 -9.49
CA MET A 1 17.71 10.99 -9.03
C MET A 1 18.16 9.71 -8.36
N THR A 2 19.28 9.14 -8.78
CA THR A 2 19.87 7.92 -8.21
C THR A 2 21.00 8.29 -7.24
N MET A 3 21.19 7.53 -6.16
CA MET A 3 22.28 7.77 -5.20
C MET A 3 23.64 7.55 -5.86
N SER A 4 24.62 8.39 -5.52
CA SER A 4 26.02 8.16 -5.92
C SER A 4 26.62 6.99 -5.14
N SER A 5 27.70 6.41 -5.68
CA SER A 5 28.44 5.32 -5.02
C SER A 5 28.91 5.71 -3.61
N THR A 6 29.40 6.93 -3.43
CA THR A 6 29.82 7.45 -2.11
C THR A 6 28.66 7.50 -1.12
N GLN A 7 27.47 7.91 -1.56
CA GLN A 7 26.29 7.98 -0.69
C GLN A 7 25.80 6.57 -0.29
N ILE A 8 25.84 5.60 -1.23
CA ILE A 8 25.48 4.21 -0.95
C ILE A 8 26.44 3.62 0.09
N SER A 9 27.75 3.79 -0.10
CA SER A 9 28.77 3.29 0.83
C SER A 9 28.65 3.92 2.22
N ALA A 10 28.42 5.24 2.29
CA ALA A 10 28.23 5.94 3.55
C ALA A 10 26.97 5.45 4.29
N PHE A 11 25.85 5.27 3.59
CA PHE A 11 24.62 4.71 4.18
C PHE A 11 24.87 3.31 4.73
N GLN A 12 25.48 2.43 3.92
CA GLN A 12 25.71 1.04 4.33
C GLN A 12 26.66 0.94 5.52
N ALA A 13 27.69 1.78 5.58
CA ALA A 13 28.60 1.85 6.72
C ALA A 13 27.91 2.29 8.02
N ALA A 14 26.92 3.18 7.94
CA ALA A 14 26.16 3.65 9.10
C ALA A 14 25.02 2.70 9.51
N ALA A 15 24.28 2.17 8.54
CA ALA A 15 23.06 1.39 8.78
C ALA A 15 23.32 -0.12 8.95
N GLY A 16 24.42 -0.65 8.40
CA GLY A 16 24.73 -2.08 8.41
C GLY A 16 23.97 -2.92 7.37
N PHE A 17 23.18 -2.29 6.48
CA PHE A 17 22.46 -2.94 5.38
C PHE A 17 22.42 -2.05 4.14
N THR A 18 22.10 -2.63 2.98
CA THR A 18 22.07 -1.88 1.71
C THR A 18 20.84 -0.97 1.62
N PRO A 19 20.91 0.17 0.91
CA PRO A 19 19.74 1.00 0.64
C PRO A 19 18.58 0.24 -0.03
N ALA A 20 18.90 -0.74 -0.88
CA ALA A 20 17.90 -1.60 -1.53
C ALA A 20 17.12 -2.49 -0.54
N SER A 21 17.81 -3.03 0.48
CA SER A 21 17.17 -3.81 1.55
C SER A 21 16.24 -2.93 2.38
N SER A 22 16.69 -1.70 2.67
CA SER A 22 15.86 -0.68 3.35
C SER A 22 14.60 -0.37 2.56
N ASN A 23 14.74 -0.07 1.27
CA ASN A 23 13.60 0.21 0.39
C ASN A 23 12.62 -0.97 0.38
N THR A 24 13.12 -2.20 0.22
CA THR A 24 12.29 -3.41 0.22
C THR A 24 11.48 -3.54 1.51
N LEU A 25 12.10 -3.31 2.68
CA LEU A 25 11.43 -3.36 3.97
C LEU A 25 10.31 -2.32 4.06
N TRP A 26 10.60 -1.06 3.75
CA TRP A 26 9.62 0.02 3.85
C TRP A 26 8.48 -0.11 2.84
N THR A 27 8.79 -0.51 1.61
CA THR A 27 7.76 -0.81 0.60
C THR A 27 6.90 -1.99 1.02
N GLY A 28 7.50 -3.04 1.58
CA GLY A 28 6.76 -4.20 2.11
C GLY A 28 5.82 -3.82 3.26
N ILE A 29 6.29 -3.00 4.22
CA ILE A 29 5.46 -2.48 5.31
C ILE A 29 4.30 -1.65 4.75
N ALA A 30 4.58 -0.76 3.80
CA ALA A 30 3.56 0.10 3.23
C ALA A 30 2.49 -0.70 2.46
N VAL A 31 2.90 -1.69 1.65
CA VAL A 31 1.96 -2.62 1.00
C VAL A 31 1.17 -3.43 2.02
N GLY A 32 1.81 -3.91 3.09
CA GLY A 32 1.13 -4.61 4.18
C GLY A 32 0.02 -3.77 4.82
N ILE A 33 0.29 -2.51 5.12
CA ILE A 33 -0.70 -1.56 5.63
C ILE A 33 -1.84 -1.35 4.63
N LEU A 34 -1.53 -1.20 3.34
CA LEU A 34 -2.56 -1.05 2.29
C LEU A 34 -3.49 -2.27 2.19
N LEU A 35 -2.95 -3.47 2.35
CA LEU A 35 -3.75 -4.71 2.37
C LEU A 35 -4.65 -4.78 3.60
N LEU A 36 -4.14 -4.47 4.79
CA LEU A 36 -4.93 -4.43 6.03
C LEU A 36 -6.05 -3.39 5.93
N TRP A 37 -5.75 -2.22 5.36
CA TRP A 37 -6.74 -1.21 5.06
C TRP A 37 -7.81 -1.73 4.07
N GLY A 38 -7.40 -2.47 3.04
CA GLY A 38 -8.32 -3.15 2.13
C GLY A 38 -9.28 -4.10 2.82
N VAL A 39 -8.76 -4.97 3.69
CA VAL A 39 -9.60 -5.88 4.51
C VAL A 39 -10.62 -5.09 5.33
N TRP A 40 -10.20 -3.99 5.95
CA TRP A 40 -11.10 -3.13 6.71
C TRP A 40 -12.18 -2.47 5.84
N VAL A 41 -11.83 -1.98 4.65
CA VAL A 41 -12.78 -1.38 3.69
C VAL A 41 -13.82 -2.42 3.25
N PHE A 42 -13.40 -3.60 2.79
CA PHE A 42 -14.35 -4.64 2.35
C PHE A 42 -15.23 -5.15 3.48
N SER A 43 -14.67 -5.31 4.68
CA SER A 43 -15.46 -5.68 5.86
C SER A 43 -16.53 -4.63 6.19
N SER A 44 -16.24 -3.34 5.94
CA SER A 44 -17.18 -2.24 6.15
C SER A 44 -18.26 -2.19 5.07
N ILE A 45 -17.88 -2.39 3.80
CA ILE A 45 -18.84 -2.50 2.68
C ILE A 45 -19.78 -3.68 2.91
N TYR A 46 -19.24 -4.86 3.25
CA TYR A 46 -20.03 -6.06 3.53
C TYR A 46 -21.02 -5.83 4.67
N ARG A 47 -20.55 -5.30 5.82
CA ARG A 47 -21.43 -4.99 6.96
C ARG A 47 -22.53 -3.99 6.59
N GLY A 48 -22.20 -2.93 5.86
CA GLY A 48 -23.18 -1.94 5.39
C GLY A 48 -24.23 -2.55 4.48
N TRP A 49 -23.83 -3.41 3.55
CA TRP A 49 -24.75 -4.11 2.65
C TRP A 49 -25.63 -5.12 3.38
N ALA A 50 -25.03 -5.96 4.24
CA ALA A 50 -25.76 -6.99 5.00
C ALA A 50 -26.81 -6.40 5.94
N THR A 51 -26.54 -5.22 6.51
CA THR A 51 -27.47 -4.49 7.39
C THR A 51 -28.47 -3.61 6.62
N ARG A 52 -28.50 -3.67 5.28
CA ARG A 52 -29.32 -2.82 4.39
C ARG A 52 -29.09 -1.31 4.55
N ASN A 53 -27.99 -0.92 5.18
CA ASN A 53 -27.56 0.48 5.29
C ASN A 53 -26.84 0.97 4.03
N LEU A 54 -26.46 0.06 3.13
CA LEU A 54 -25.79 0.36 1.87
C LEU A 54 -26.45 -0.39 0.72
N ALA A 55 -26.91 0.34 -0.30
CA ALA A 55 -27.47 -0.27 -1.50
C ALA A 55 -26.39 -1.02 -2.31
N ALA A 56 -26.76 -2.13 -2.95
CA ALA A 56 -25.82 -2.95 -3.72
C ALA A 56 -25.04 -2.18 -4.82
N PRO A 57 -25.64 -1.26 -5.59
CA PRO A 57 -24.89 -0.45 -6.55
C PRO A 57 -23.84 0.46 -5.88
N ALA A 58 -24.17 1.04 -4.73
CA ALA A 58 -23.25 1.88 -3.96
C ALA A 58 -22.08 1.07 -3.39
N ALA A 59 -22.34 -0.16 -2.93
CA ALA A 59 -21.31 -1.09 -2.49
C ALA A 59 -20.34 -1.44 -3.62
N ALA A 60 -20.84 -1.73 -4.82
CA ALA A 60 -20.02 -2.02 -5.99
C ALA A 60 -19.13 -0.82 -6.39
N VAL A 61 -19.70 0.39 -6.41
CA VAL A 61 -18.94 1.62 -6.69
C VAL A 61 -17.85 1.86 -5.64
N ALA A 62 -18.15 1.62 -4.35
CA ALA A 62 -17.16 1.75 -3.28
C ALA A 62 -16.00 0.77 -3.44
N ALA A 63 -16.30 -0.50 -3.77
CA ALA A 63 -15.29 -1.52 -4.04
C ALA A 63 -14.42 -1.16 -5.26
N ALA A 64 -15.02 -0.65 -6.34
CA ALA A 64 -14.29 -0.22 -7.53
C ALA A 64 -13.36 0.97 -7.23
N ARG A 65 -13.83 1.97 -6.47
CA ARG A 65 -12.99 3.11 -6.03
C ARG A 65 -11.80 2.64 -5.21
N TRP A 66 -12.02 1.71 -4.28
CA TRP A 66 -10.93 1.12 -3.52
C TRP A 66 -9.92 0.41 -4.43
N ALA A 67 -10.38 -0.39 -5.40
CA ALA A 67 -9.50 -1.11 -6.32
C ALA A 67 -8.63 -0.16 -7.17
N VAL A 68 -9.20 0.94 -7.65
CA VAL A 68 -8.46 1.97 -8.39
C VAL A 68 -7.42 2.65 -7.49
N LEU A 69 -7.80 3.04 -6.28
CA LEU A 69 -6.85 3.65 -5.32
C LEU A 69 -5.73 2.68 -4.96
N PHE A 70 -6.04 1.41 -4.73
CA PHE A 70 -5.05 0.37 -4.44
C PHE A 70 -4.08 0.20 -5.62
N MET A 71 -4.57 0.18 -6.86
CA MET A 71 -3.72 0.12 -8.06
C MET A 71 -2.80 1.34 -8.19
N ILE A 72 -3.32 2.55 -7.96
CA ILE A 72 -2.51 3.78 -8.02
C ILE A 72 -1.41 3.75 -6.94
N MET A 73 -1.78 3.41 -5.71
CA MET A 73 -0.81 3.40 -4.60
C MET A 73 0.25 2.33 -4.79
N THR A 74 -0.13 1.11 -5.18
CA THR A 74 0.84 0.04 -5.45
C THR A 74 1.75 0.37 -6.62
N PHE A 75 1.22 0.99 -7.69
CA PHE A 75 2.05 1.49 -8.80
C PHE A 75 3.10 2.49 -8.30
N MET A 76 2.69 3.52 -7.55
CA MET A 76 3.61 4.53 -7.02
C MET A 76 4.66 3.98 -6.04
N LEU A 77 4.32 2.90 -5.31
CA LEU A 77 5.24 2.27 -4.37
C LEU A 77 6.28 1.37 -5.06
N LEU A 78 5.92 0.78 -6.20
CA LEU A 78 6.73 -0.22 -6.91
C LEU A 78 7.45 0.34 -8.14
N SER A 79 7.13 1.57 -8.56
CA SER A 79 7.79 2.33 -9.64
C SER A 79 9.04 3.06 -9.15
#